data_AF-A0A0N4Z8Z7-F1
#
_entry.id   AF-A0A0N4Z8Z7-F1
#
_cell.length_a   1.000
_cell.length_b   1.000
_cell.length_c   1.000
_cell.angle_alpha   90.00
_cell.angle_beta   90.00
_cell.angle_gamma   90.00
#
_symmetry.space_group_name_H-M   'P 1'
#
loop_
_entity.id
_entity.type
_entity.pdbx_description
1 polymer ?
#
loop_
_entity_poly.entity_id
_entity_poly.type
_entity_poly.pdbx_seq_one_letter_code
_entity_poly.pdbx_strand_id
1 'polypeptide(L)'
;MLLLFMMLLPYGYGHDRNLFEEFNGADVRNPPFPFNYSVVTASDLVLVRCPENEFIYEGDRVDFVQSLDAENQKIPFFIRNFGKVAWKAAVIQEIGSREFTYKCGILKPYGAFLSKSFVWSIKLNWRETPQPPFGAISNILDVDQIDYPDTCKNTTKISLIKHLDGEVKIKEYKHGKTEVFRNEFIYVFNKKLIGTSMSPIVPCGIVQFFFKLPEIRAFGDIAVESMDFGTNIIYVIEKDVLEVKLELVVDDTKYSRFYKRDSVTITSQKLTTKEEFEVNKVLQVVNNEISLVYPGIFEASFKCEECEDGSEVKKLFFLKKNESSDWEEPAIKFS
;
A
#
# COMPACT_ATOMS: atom_id res chain seq x y z
N MET A 1 51.44 10.52 -50.96
CA MET A 1 50.85 11.87 -50.93
C MET A 1 49.37 11.70 -51.19
N LEU A 2 48.57 11.91 -50.15
CA LEU A 2 47.10 11.86 -50.06
C LEU A 2 46.38 10.58 -50.51
N LEU A 3 45.33 10.10 -49.84
CA LEU A 3 44.94 10.10 -48.43
C LEU A 3 43.70 9.19 -48.45
N LEU A 4 43.84 8.03 -47.83
CA LEU A 4 42.79 7.04 -47.62
C LEU A 4 41.71 7.65 -46.69
N PHE A 5 40.82 8.50 -47.21
CA PHE A 5 39.72 9.13 -46.47
C PHE A 5 38.51 8.19 -46.39
N MET A 6 38.73 6.98 -45.89
CA MET A 6 37.68 5.97 -45.70
C MET A 6 37.69 5.31 -44.31
N MET A 7 38.27 5.99 -43.32
CA MET A 7 38.09 5.64 -41.92
C MET A 7 37.74 6.90 -41.14
N LEU A 8 36.76 6.75 -40.24
CA LEU A 8 36.18 7.76 -39.32
C LEU A 8 34.98 8.56 -39.86
N LEU A 9 33.91 7.83 -40.23
CA LEU A 9 32.59 8.28 -39.80
C LEU A 9 32.55 8.17 -38.26
N PRO A 10 32.12 9.20 -37.51
CA PRO A 10 31.96 9.10 -36.07
C PRO A 10 30.72 8.24 -35.79
N TYR A 11 30.89 6.91 -35.83
CA TYR A 11 30.01 5.99 -35.13
C TYR A 11 30.45 5.97 -33.66
N GLY A 12 29.64 6.61 -32.81
CA GLY A 12 29.84 6.79 -31.36
C GLY A 12 29.87 8.28 -31.04
N TYR A 13 28.98 8.85 -30.23
CA TYR A 13 28.74 8.49 -28.84
C TYR A 13 27.49 9.24 -28.34
N GLY A 14 26.62 8.58 -27.56
CA GLY A 14 25.65 9.30 -26.71
C GLY A 14 24.16 8.97 -26.89
N HIS A 15 23.78 7.74 -27.23
CA HIS A 15 22.37 7.33 -27.24
C HIS A 15 22.16 6.17 -26.27
N ASP A 16 21.32 6.39 -25.26
CA ASP A 16 21.06 5.46 -24.15
C ASP A 16 20.03 4.39 -24.50
N ARG A 17 19.66 4.30 -25.79
CA ARG A 17 18.71 3.33 -26.33
C ARG A 17 19.11 1.87 -26.04
N ASN A 18 20.41 1.58 -26.00
CA ASN A 18 20.95 0.26 -25.66
C ASN A 18 20.67 -0.19 -24.20
N LEU A 19 20.10 0.69 -23.36
CA LEU A 19 19.67 0.35 -22.01
C LEU A 19 18.32 -0.40 -21.98
N PHE A 20 17.64 -0.55 -23.13
CA PHE A 20 16.41 -1.31 -23.29
C PHE A 20 16.51 -2.30 -24.46
N GLU A 21 15.84 -3.45 -24.32
CA GLU A 21 15.91 -4.57 -25.26
C GLU A 21 15.24 -4.26 -26.61
N GLU A 22 14.11 -3.54 -26.59
CA GLU A 22 13.25 -3.26 -27.75
C GLU A 22 13.85 -2.26 -28.77
N PHE A 23 15.02 -1.65 -28.50
CA PHE A 23 15.66 -0.71 -29.44
C PHE A 23 16.68 -1.33 -30.38
N ASN A 24 16.97 -2.63 -30.26
CA ASN A 24 17.99 -3.28 -31.08
C ASN A 24 17.61 -3.23 -32.59
N GLY A 25 18.13 -2.23 -33.30
CA GLY A 25 17.90 -2.03 -34.75
C GLY A 25 16.68 -1.19 -35.13
N ALA A 26 15.97 -0.59 -34.17
CA ALA A 26 14.78 0.23 -34.45
C ALA A 26 15.13 1.59 -35.10
N ASP A 27 14.26 2.07 -35.99
CA ASP A 27 14.39 3.40 -36.61
C ASP A 27 14.15 4.51 -35.57
N VAL A 28 15.11 5.42 -35.45
CA VAL A 28 15.06 6.56 -34.53
C VAL A 28 13.86 7.47 -34.80
N ARG A 29 13.47 7.60 -36.07
CA ARG A 29 12.34 8.45 -36.51
C ARG A 29 10.98 7.82 -36.22
N ASN A 30 10.95 6.51 -35.99
CA ASN A 30 9.75 5.77 -35.67
C ASN A 30 10.01 4.85 -34.47
N PRO A 31 10.15 5.42 -33.27
CA PRO A 31 10.48 4.64 -32.09
C PRO A 31 9.42 3.58 -31.78
N PRO A 32 9.81 2.41 -31.22
CA PRO A 32 8.90 1.29 -30.99
C PRO A 32 8.03 1.44 -29.73
N PHE A 33 7.40 2.60 -29.52
CA PHE A 33 6.48 2.80 -28.39
C PHE A 33 5.02 2.47 -28.75
N PRO A 34 4.23 1.93 -27.80
CA PRO A 34 4.64 1.41 -26.49
C PRO A 34 5.44 0.11 -26.59
N PHE A 35 6.29 -0.17 -25.59
CA PHE A 35 6.89 -1.50 -25.46
C PHE A 35 5.86 -2.50 -24.96
N ASN A 36 5.72 -3.62 -25.65
CA ASN A 36 4.80 -4.68 -25.24
C ASN A 36 5.60 -5.81 -24.58
N TYR A 37 5.49 -5.96 -23.26
CA TYR A 37 6.06 -7.11 -22.55
C TYR A 37 4.96 -8.10 -22.16
N SER A 38 5.22 -9.39 -22.39
CA SER A 38 4.44 -10.47 -21.78
C SER A 38 5.04 -10.78 -20.40
N VAL A 39 4.19 -10.77 -19.38
CA VAL A 39 4.58 -11.05 -18.00
C VAL A 39 3.97 -12.39 -17.59
N VAL A 40 4.81 -13.26 -17.03
CA VAL A 40 4.39 -14.58 -16.52
C VAL A 40 4.47 -14.55 -15.00
N THR A 41 3.42 -14.04 -14.35
CA THR A 41 3.28 -13.98 -12.90
C THR A 41 1.81 -13.81 -12.54
N ALA A 42 1.42 -14.18 -11.32
CA ALA A 42 0.12 -13.82 -10.75
C ALA A 42 0.20 -12.57 -9.85
N SER A 43 1.35 -11.90 -9.83
CA SER A 43 1.58 -10.65 -9.07
C SER A 43 0.89 -9.46 -9.70
N ASP A 44 0.22 -8.66 -8.88
CA ASP A 44 -0.29 -7.34 -9.24
C ASP A 44 0.80 -6.26 -9.24
N LEU A 45 2.02 -6.56 -8.77
CA LEU A 45 3.16 -5.65 -8.75
C LEU A 45 4.36 -6.27 -9.48
N VAL A 46 4.93 -5.51 -10.41
CA VAL A 46 6.20 -5.83 -11.08
C VAL A 46 7.08 -4.58 -11.19
N LEU A 47 8.38 -4.75 -11.42
CA LEU A 47 9.28 -3.64 -11.72
C LEU A 47 9.50 -3.53 -13.22
N VAL A 48 9.31 -2.33 -13.75
CA VAL A 48 9.58 -1.99 -15.14
C VAL A 48 10.71 -0.97 -15.23
N ARG A 49 11.52 -1.06 -16.28
CA ARG A 49 12.58 -0.10 -16.51
C ARG A 49 12.01 1.10 -17.26
N CYS A 50 12.22 2.30 -16.74
CA CYS A 50 11.85 3.56 -17.37
C CYS A 50 13.10 4.44 -17.58
N PRO A 51 13.08 5.35 -18.56
CA PRO A 51 14.07 6.40 -18.63
C PRO A 51 13.96 7.36 -17.44
N GLU A 52 15.07 8.02 -17.15
CA GLU A 52 15.21 9.07 -16.12
C GLU A 52 15.70 10.37 -16.77
N ASN A 53 15.87 11.43 -15.97
CA ASN A 53 16.15 12.77 -16.48
C ASN A 53 17.47 12.89 -17.28
N GLU A 54 18.47 12.06 -16.99
CA GLU A 54 19.73 12.05 -17.74
C GLU A 54 19.69 11.16 -18.98
N PHE A 55 18.53 10.56 -19.31
CA PHE A 55 18.37 9.70 -20.47
C PHE A 55 18.51 10.47 -21.77
N ILE A 56 19.50 10.08 -22.58
CA ILE A 56 19.72 10.69 -23.89
C ILE A 56 19.18 9.78 -24.98
N TYR A 57 18.04 10.16 -25.58
CA TYR A 57 17.45 9.40 -26.70
C TYR A 57 18.23 9.61 -28.00
N GLU A 58 18.41 10.88 -28.39
CA GLU A 58 19.19 11.30 -29.56
C GLU A 58 19.90 12.65 -29.32
N GLY A 59 20.98 12.63 -28.53
CA GLY A 59 21.76 13.83 -28.23
C GLY A 59 20.91 14.96 -27.62
N ASP A 60 21.14 16.19 -28.09
CA ASP A 60 20.43 17.41 -27.70
C ASP A 60 19.11 17.64 -28.45
N ARG A 61 18.67 16.67 -29.28
CA ARG A 61 17.51 16.83 -30.16
C ARG A 61 16.20 16.36 -29.56
N VAL A 62 16.25 15.57 -28.48
CA VAL A 62 15.07 14.99 -27.85
C VAL A 62 15.29 14.95 -26.35
N ASP A 63 14.38 15.60 -25.62
CA ASP A 63 14.34 15.51 -24.17
C ASP A 63 13.32 14.46 -23.72
N PHE A 64 13.69 13.74 -22.67
CA PHE A 64 12.74 12.91 -21.95
C PHE A 64 12.23 13.65 -20.71
N VAL A 65 10.91 13.67 -20.54
CA VAL A 65 10.27 14.21 -19.33
C VAL A 65 9.46 13.10 -18.69
N GLN A 66 9.73 12.84 -17.41
CA GLN A 66 9.02 11.82 -16.63
C GLN A 66 7.53 12.12 -16.50
N SER A 67 6.74 11.06 -16.35
CA SER A 67 5.38 11.18 -15.85
C SER A 67 5.41 11.49 -14.35
N LEU A 68 4.36 12.16 -13.85
CA LEU A 68 4.22 12.44 -12.42
C LEU A 68 4.28 11.16 -11.57
N ASP A 69 3.64 10.08 -12.04
CA ASP A 69 3.65 8.77 -11.36
C ASP A 69 5.06 8.20 -11.27
N ALA A 70 5.85 8.29 -12.35
CA ALA A 70 7.22 7.81 -12.35
C ALA A 70 8.13 8.69 -11.47
N GLU A 71 7.95 10.01 -11.49
CA GLU A 71 8.72 10.97 -10.69
C GLU A 71 8.46 10.80 -9.18
N ASN A 72 7.22 10.52 -8.80
CA ASN A 72 6.81 10.33 -7.40
C ASN A 72 7.38 9.04 -6.77
N GLN A 73 7.74 8.04 -7.58
CA GLN A 73 8.37 6.81 -7.10
C GLN A 73 9.86 7.00 -6.81
N LYS A 74 10.16 7.65 -5.68
CA LYS A 74 11.52 7.95 -5.22
C LYS A 74 12.05 6.85 -4.30
N ILE A 75 12.58 5.78 -4.90
CA ILE A 75 13.24 4.69 -4.16
C ILE A 75 14.72 4.63 -4.58
N PRO A 76 15.68 4.90 -3.66
CA PRO A 76 17.08 5.19 -4.04
C PRO A 76 17.78 4.12 -4.88
N PHE A 77 17.50 2.84 -4.62
CA PHE A 77 18.15 1.74 -5.35
C PHE A 77 17.58 1.51 -6.76
N PHE A 78 16.52 2.21 -7.15
CA PHE A 78 15.94 2.10 -8.47
C PHE A 78 16.72 2.87 -9.54
N ILE A 79 17.45 3.93 -9.17
CA ILE A 79 18.22 4.74 -10.13
C ILE A 79 19.52 4.01 -10.52
N ARG A 80 19.82 3.98 -11.83
CA ARG A 80 20.98 3.32 -12.41
C ARG A 80 21.60 4.16 -13.53
N ASN A 81 22.80 3.77 -13.93
CA ASN A 81 23.53 4.36 -15.06
C ASN A 81 23.64 5.88 -14.94
N PHE A 82 24.02 6.38 -13.76
CA PHE A 82 24.18 7.80 -13.48
C PHE A 82 22.92 8.65 -13.72
N GLY A 83 21.72 8.10 -13.45
CA GLY A 83 20.47 8.84 -13.59
C GLY A 83 19.83 8.73 -14.97
N LYS A 84 20.27 7.78 -15.81
CA LYS A 84 19.73 7.56 -17.16
C LYS A 84 18.51 6.65 -17.21
N VAL A 85 18.47 5.66 -16.33
CA VAL A 85 17.33 4.75 -16.22
C VAL A 85 17.04 4.45 -14.78
N ALA A 86 15.78 4.16 -14.49
CA ALA A 86 15.39 3.62 -13.20
C ALA A 86 14.36 2.51 -13.33
N TRP A 87 14.32 1.67 -12.32
CA TRP A 87 13.20 0.77 -12.12
C TRP A 87 12.03 1.53 -11.49
N LYS A 88 10.81 1.22 -11.94
CA LYS A 88 9.57 1.76 -11.39
C LYS A 88 8.67 0.58 -11.08
N ALA A 89 7.93 0.66 -9.98
CA ALA A 89 6.90 -0.29 -9.65
C ALA A 89 5.65 0.00 -10.50
N ALA A 90 5.31 -0.94 -11.37
CA ALA A 90 4.03 -0.97 -12.08
C ALA A 90 3.06 -1.82 -11.26
N VAL A 91 1.93 -1.23 -10.90
CA VAL A 91 0.93 -1.84 -10.02
C VAL A 91 -0.42 -1.88 -10.73
N ILE A 92 -0.98 -3.07 -10.87
CA ILE A 92 -2.36 -3.23 -11.33
C ILE A 92 -3.29 -2.92 -10.16
N GLN A 93 -4.21 -1.98 -10.39
CA GLN A 93 -5.26 -1.64 -9.43
C GLN A 93 -6.58 -2.32 -9.78
N GLU A 94 -6.85 -2.53 -11.07
CA GLU A 94 -8.07 -3.16 -11.54
C GLU A 94 -7.98 -4.68 -11.40
N ILE A 95 -8.67 -5.20 -10.38
CA ILE A 95 -8.83 -6.63 -10.16
C ILE A 95 -9.51 -7.25 -11.38
N GLY A 96 -8.92 -8.31 -11.93
CA GLY A 96 -9.47 -9.01 -13.09
C GLY A 96 -8.86 -8.62 -14.45
N SER A 97 -8.16 -7.48 -14.53
CA SER A 97 -7.48 -7.07 -15.77
C SER A 97 -6.21 -7.89 -16.01
N ARG A 98 -5.96 -8.22 -17.28
CA ARG A 98 -4.70 -8.85 -17.74
C ARG A 98 -3.79 -7.87 -18.46
N GLU A 99 -4.25 -6.67 -18.73
CA GLU A 99 -3.49 -5.65 -19.45
C GLU A 99 -3.35 -4.41 -18.58
N PHE A 100 -2.14 -3.86 -18.53
CA PHE A 100 -1.87 -2.60 -17.85
C PHE A 100 -0.81 -1.82 -18.61
N THR A 101 -1.03 -0.52 -18.75
CA THR A 101 -0.07 0.36 -19.42
C THR A 101 0.55 1.29 -18.38
N TYR A 102 1.85 1.09 -18.12
CA TYR A 102 2.62 1.99 -17.27
C TYR A 102 3.20 3.14 -18.10
N LYS A 103 2.91 4.38 -17.73
CA LYS A 103 3.44 5.57 -18.41
C LYS A 103 4.72 6.03 -17.73
N CYS A 104 5.87 5.85 -18.39
CA CYS A 104 7.15 6.36 -17.90
C CYS A 104 7.28 7.87 -18.08
N GLY A 105 6.78 8.42 -19.18
CA GLY A 105 6.99 9.82 -19.53
C GLY A 105 6.68 10.15 -20.99
N ILE A 106 7.31 11.20 -21.50
CA ILE A 106 7.11 11.72 -22.86
C ILE A 106 8.48 12.10 -23.44
N LEU A 107 8.72 11.70 -24.69
CA LEU A 107 9.81 12.23 -25.51
C LEU A 107 9.35 13.49 -26.24
N LYS A 108 10.06 14.59 -26.00
CA LYS A 108 9.80 15.90 -26.59
C LYS A 108 10.93 16.25 -27.56
N PRO A 109 10.67 16.24 -28.88
CA PRO A 109 11.66 16.65 -29.85
C PRO A 109 11.86 18.16 -29.89
N TYR A 110 13.08 18.55 -30.25
CA TYR A 110 13.43 19.89 -30.70
C TYR A 110 13.53 19.92 -32.23
N GLY A 111 12.89 20.91 -32.85
CA GLY A 111 12.94 21.12 -34.30
C GLY A 111 12.29 20.00 -35.13
N ALA A 112 12.77 19.80 -36.37
CA ALA A 112 12.15 18.91 -37.36
C ALA A 112 12.54 17.42 -37.25
N PHE A 113 13.22 17.00 -36.17
CA PHE A 113 13.76 15.64 -36.02
C PHE A 113 12.67 14.59 -35.77
N LEU A 114 11.69 14.94 -34.94
CA LEU A 114 10.42 14.22 -34.82
C LEU A 114 9.29 15.23 -34.99
N SER A 115 8.27 14.88 -35.77
CA SER A 115 7.15 15.79 -36.05
C SER A 115 6.15 15.91 -34.88
N LYS A 116 6.24 15.02 -33.89
CA LYS A 116 5.30 14.91 -32.75
C LYS A 116 6.02 14.42 -31.51
N SER A 117 5.49 14.76 -30.33
CA SER A 117 5.89 14.14 -29.07
C SER A 117 5.38 12.70 -28.98
N PHE A 118 6.15 11.82 -28.33
CA PHE A 118 5.79 10.41 -28.16
C PHE A 118 5.63 10.08 -26.68
N VAL A 119 4.56 9.38 -26.33
CA VAL A 119 4.36 8.90 -24.95
C VAL A 119 5.20 7.65 -24.75
N TRP A 120 6.15 7.72 -23.83
CA TRP A 120 6.92 6.56 -23.41
C TRP A 120 6.07 5.73 -22.44
N SER A 121 5.56 4.61 -22.94
CA SER A 121 4.73 3.70 -22.15
C SER A 121 5.11 2.26 -22.36
N ILE A 122 4.83 1.47 -21.33
CA ILE A 122 5.11 0.05 -21.25
C ILE A 122 3.79 -0.66 -21.09
N LYS A 123 3.37 -1.38 -22.12
CA LYS A 123 2.22 -2.26 -22.06
C LYS A 123 2.66 -3.61 -21.49
N LEU A 124 2.09 -3.95 -20.35
CA LEU A 124 2.31 -5.21 -19.67
C LEU A 124 1.08 -6.09 -19.88
N ASN A 125 1.29 -7.31 -20.37
CA ASN A 125 0.24 -8.28 -20.61
C ASN A 125 0.52 -9.53 -19.77
N TRP A 126 -0.30 -9.77 -18.76
CA TRP A 126 -0.19 -10.93 -17.89
C TRP A 126 -0.78 -12.16 -18.58
N ARG A 127 -0.07 -13.28 -18.54
CA ARG A 127 -0.60 -14.55 -19.05
C ARG A 127 -1.77 -15.05 -18.22
N GLU A 128 -1.71 -14.84 -16.92
CA GLU A 128 -2.74 -15.20 -15.95
C GLU A 128 -3.26 -13.94 -15.25
N THR A 129 -4.55 -13.90 -14.94
CA THR A 129 -5.10 -12.75 -14.21
C THR A 129 -4.39 -12.63 -12.85
N PRO A 130 -3.82 -11.47 -12.49
CA PRO A 130 -3.21 -11.28 -11.18
C PRO A 130 -4.20 -11.57 -10.06
N GLN A 131 -3.76 -12.32 -9.06
CA GLN A 131 -4.57 -12.73 -7.91
C GLN A 131 -3.76 -12.61 -6.61
N PRO A 132 -3.48 -11.40 -6.11
CA PRO A 132 -2.88 -11.25 -4.79
C PRO A 132 -3.85 -11.75 -3.70
N PRO A 133 -3.37 -12.39 -2.63
CA PRO A 133 -1.99 -12.84 -2.41
C PRO A 133 -1.68 -14.21 -3.03
N PHE A 134 -1.04 -14.26 -4.20
CA PHE A 134 -0.60 -15.53 -4.78
C PHE A 134 0.70 -15.98 -4.10
N GLY A 135 0.72 -17.21 -3.55
CA GLY A 135 1.92 -17.80 -2.97
C GLY A 135 2.56 -16.98 -1.84
N ALA A 136 1.76 -16.14 -1.15
CA ALA A 136 2.25 -15.40 0.01
C ALA A 136 2.51 -16.37 1.17
N ILE A 137 3.59 -16.12 1.90
CA ILE A 137 3.82 -16.77 3.19
C ILE A 137 3.39 -15.83 4.32
N SER A 138 2.82 -16.40 5.36
CA SER A 138 2.41 -15.68 6.56
C SER A 138 3.54 -15.67 7.57
N ASN A 139 3.87 -14.49 8.08
CA ASN A 139 4.86 -14.31 9.14
C ASN A 139 4.29 -13.54 10.31
N ILE A 140 4.79 -13.84 11.52
CA ILE A 140 4.58 -12.98 12.69
C ILE A 140 5.39 -11.70 12.49
N LEU A 141 4.78 -10.54 12.72
CA LEU A 141 5.44 -9.24 12.52
C LEU A 141 6.58 -8.94 13.52
N ASP A 142 6.49 -9.48 14.73
CA ASP A 142 7.46 -9.26 15.82
C ASP A 142 8.46 -10.41 15.93
N VAL A 143 9.32 -10.49 14.91
CA VAL A 143 10.45 -11.43 14.83
C VAL A 143 11.68 -10.65 14.40
N ASP A 144 12.87 -11.04 14.86
CA ASP A 144 14.10 -10.33 14.46
C ASP A 144 14.42 -10.50 12.96
N GLN A 145 14.07 -11.66 12.42
CA GLN A 145 14.32 -12.03 11.03
C GLN A 145 13.07 -12.57 10.38
N ILE A 146 12.77 -12.03 9.21
CA ILE A 146 11.64 -12.44 8.38
C ILE A 146 12.02 -13.69 7.61
N ASP A 147 11.15 -14.70 7.65
CA ASP A 147 11.21 -15.82 6.72
C ASP A 147 10.74 -15.40 5.33
N TYR A 148 11.43 -15.88 4.30
CA TYR A 148 11.09 -15.57 2.91
C TYR A 148 10.68 -16.84 2.18
N PRO A 149 9.83 -16.74 1.13
CA PRO A 149 9.51 -17.87 0.28
C PRO A 149 10.78 -18.56 -0.25
N ASP A 150 10.74 -19.88 -0.43
CA ASP A 150 11.90 -20.69 -0.84
C ASP A 150 12.56 -20.17 -2.13
N THR A 151 11.72 -19.69 -3.05
CA THR A 151 12.11 -19.02 -4.31
C THR A 151 12.99 -17.80 -4.11
N CYS A 152 12.99 -17.20 -2.91
CA CYS A 152 13.81 -16.04 -2.55
C CYS A 152 15.00 -16.39 -1.64
N LYS A 153 15.02 -17.54 -0.94
CA LYS A 153 15.93 -17.81 0.21
C LYS A 153 17.42 -17.55 -0.08
N ASN A 154 17.94 -17.96 -1.24
CA ASN A 154 19.38 -17.86 -1.58
C ASN A 154 19.79 -16.63 -2.42
N THR A 155 18.98 -15.58 -2.42
CA THR A 155 19.24 -14.36 -3.20
C THR A 155 19.49 -13.16 -2.31
N THR A 156 20.22 -12.17 -2.83
CA THR A 156 20.21 -10.82 -2.26
C THR A 156 18.85 -10.20 -2.56
N LYS A 157 18.18 -9.66 -1.55
CA LYS A 157 16.77 -9.27 -1.62
C LYS A 157 16.61 -7.76 -1.55
N ILE A 158 15.53 -7.31 -2.16
CA ILE A 158 14.93 -6.00 -1.93
C ILE A 158 13.46 -6.26 -1.66
N SER A 159 12.93 -5.59 -0.65
CA SER A 159 11.53 -5.73 -0.27
C SER A 159 10.81 -4.41 -0.49
N LEU A 160 9.62 -4.47 -1.05
CA LEU A 160 8.74 -3.32 -1.29
C LEU A 160 7.42 -3.54 -0.59
N ILE A 161 6.87 -2.49 -0.01
CA ILE A 161 5.52 -2.51 0.55
C ILE A 161 4.59 -1.64 -0.30
N LYS A 162 3.38 -2.15 -0.53
CA LYS A 162 2.29 -1.42 -1.18
C LYS A 162 1.33 -0.90 -0.12
N HIS A 163 1.38 0.41 0.13
CA HIS A 163 0.41 1.08 0.99
C HIS A 163 -0.82 1.52 0.21
N LEU A 164 -2.00 1.33 0.80
CA LEU A 164 -3.32 1.61 0.20
C LEU A 164 -3.99 2.88 0.77
N ASP A 165 -3.22 3.81 1.35
CA ASP A 165 -3.75 5.05 1.94
C ASP A 165 -4.19 6.08 0.89
N GLY A 166 -5.41 5.92 0.38
CA GLY A 166 -6.00 6.77 -0.66
C GLY A 166 -5.40 6.47 -2.03
N GLU A 167 -4.17 6.94 -2.25
CA GLU A 167 -3.38 6.62 -3.43
C GLU A 167 -2.35 5.53 -3.14
N VAL A 168 -2.14 4.64 -4.11
CA VAL A 168 -1.15 3.55 -4.00
C VAL A 168 0.24 4.14 -3.85
N LYS A 169 0.89 3.86 -2.72
CA LYS A 169 2.27 4.29 -2.44
C LYS A 169 3.17 3.08 -2.30
N ILE A 170 4.22 3.02 -3.12
CA ILE A 170 5.25 1.99 -3.03
C ILE A 170 6.44 2.55 -2.25
N LYS A 171 6.89 1.81 -1.23
CA LYS A 171 8.06 2.17 -0.43
C LYS A 171 9.01 0.99 -0.28
N GLU A 172 10.28 1.29 -0.03
CA GLU A 172 11.22 0.28 0.44
C GLU A 172 10.77 -0.23 1.82
N TYR A 173 10.63 -1.54 1.92
CA TYR A 173 10.36 -2.20 3.18
C TYR A 173 11.67 -2.56 3.88
N LYS A 174 11.86 -1.99 5.07
CA LYS A 174 12.94 -2.31 6.00
C LYS A 174 12.30 -2.87 7.25
N HIS A 175 12.58 -4.14 7.53
CA HIS A 175 12.02 -4.80 8.69
C HIS A 175 12.30 -3.99 9.96
N GLY A 176 11.25 -3.79 10.73
CA GLY A 176 11.32 -3.03 11.96
C GLY A 176 11.57 -1.53 11.83
N LYS A 177 11.50 -0.95 10.63
CA LYS A 177 11.61 0.50 10.43
C LYS A 177 10.46 1.05 9.58
N THR A 178 10.04 0.29 8.57
CA THR A 178 8.90 0.64 7.74
C THR A 178 7.63 0.23 8.46
N GLU A 179 6.69 1.18 8.60
CA GLU A 179 5.34 0.90 9.12
C GLU A 179 4.62 -0.11 8.22
N VAL A 180 3.85 -1.00 8.83
CA VAL A 180 3.07 -2.04 8.14
C VAL A 180 1.70 -2.06 8.76
N PHE A 181 0.69 -2.24 7.92
CA PHE A 181 -0.69 -2.43 8.34
C PHE A 181 -1.19 -3.82 7.94
N ARG A 182 -2.24 -4.30 8.61
CA ARG A 182 -2.89 -5.56 8.25
C ARG A 182 -3.32 -5.53 6.78
N ASN A 183 -3.22 -6.68 6.12
CA ASN A 183 -3.54 -6.91 4.70
C ASN A 183 -2.63 -6.17 3.70
N GLU A 184 -1.54 -5.54 4.17
CA GLU A 184 -0.48 -5.10 3.28
C GLU A 184 0.47 -6.25 2.94
N PHE A 185 0.91 -6.26 1.69
CA PHE A 185 1.83 -7.26 1.16
C PHE A 185 3.22 -6.66 0.98
N ILE A 186 4.23 -7.45 1.38
CA ILE A 186 5.63 -7.18 1.10
C ILE A 186 6.05 -8.00 -0.12
N TYR A 187 6.37 -7.31 -1.20
CA TYR A 187 6.85 -7.89 -2.45
C TYR A 187 8.36 -7.99 -2.42
N VAL A 188 8.88 -9.19 -2.62
CA VAL A 188 10.31 -9.49 -2.49
C VAL A 188 10.92 -9.72 -3.86
N PHE A 189 11.98 -8.97 -4.17
CA PHE A 189 12.67 -8.99 -5.45
C PHE A 189 14.12 -9.44 -5.28
N ASN A 190 14.61 -10.19 -6.27
CA ASN A 190 16.04 -10.49 -6.35
C ASN A 190 16.82 -9.25 -6.81
N LYS A 191 17.61 -8.69 -5.89
CA LYS A 191 18.41 -7.48 -6.11
C LYS A 191 19.40 -7.61 -7.26
N LYS A 192 19.88 -8.81 -7.59
CA LYS A 192 20.80 -9.02 -8.72
C LYS A 192 20.16 -8.67 -10.06
N LEU A 193 18.84 -8.89 -10.20
CA LEU A 193 18.11 -8.62 -11.44
C LEU A 193 18.02 -7.11 -11.74
N ILE A 194 18.03 -6.25 -10.72
CA ILE A 194 18.00 -4.80 -10.89
C ILE A 194 19.19 -4.29 -11.72
N GLY A 195 20.36 -4.93 -11.60
CA GLY A 195 21.56 -4.57 -12.34
C GLY A 195 21.73 -5.25 -13.69
N THR A 196 20.97 -6.30 -13.99
CA THR A 196 21.26 -7.21 -15.10
C THR A 196 20.08 -7.42 -16.05
N SER A 197 18.84 -7.38 -15.56
CA SER A 197 17.65 -7.61 -16.39
C SER A 197 17.43 -6.45 -17.36
N MET A 198 17.01 -6.71 -18.60
CA MET A 198 16.47 -5.69 -19.51
C MET A 198 14.95 -5.72 -19.59
N SER A 199 14.35 -6.86 -19.26
CA SER A 199 12.91 -7.09 -19.24
C SER A 199 12.32 -6.85 -17.83
N PRO A 200 10.98 -6.74 -17.69
CA PRO A 200 10.33 -6.53 -16.39
C PRO A 200 10.76 -7.57 -15.34
N ILE A 201 10.95 -7.11 -14.10
CA ILE A 201 11.32 -7.98 -12.97
C ILE A 201 10.07 -8.30 -12.16
N VAL A 202 9.77 -9.58 -12.04
CA VAL A 202 8.69 -10.09 -11.19
C VAL A 202 9.21 -10.36 -9.77
N PRO A 203 8.36 -10.24 -8.73
CA PRO A 203 8.77 -10.61 -7.38
C PRO A 203 9.06 -12.12 -7.33
N CYS A 204 10.09 -12.50 -6.57
CA CYS A 204 10.37 -13.91 -6.28
C CYS A 204 9.39 -14.47 -5.24
N GLY A 205 8.71 -13.61 -4.47
CA GLY A 205 7.77 -14.04 -3.44
C GLY A 205 7.07 -12.87 -2.76
N ILE A 206 6.01 -13.18 -2.01
CA ILE A 206 5.23 -12.22 -1.23
C ILE A 206 5.24 -12.67 0.24
N VAL A 207 5.35 -11.71 1.14
CA VAL A 207 5.17 -11.93 2.58
C VAL A 207 3.96 -11.13 3.05
N GLN A 208 3.08 -11.78 3.79
CA GLN A 208 1.98 -11.16 4.52
C GLN A 208 2.29 -11.28 6.01
N PHE A 209 2.10 -10.19 6.75
CA PHE A 209 2.25 -10.23 8.20
C PHE A 209 0.91 -10.42 8.89
N PHE A 210 0.94 -11.17 9.98
CA PHE A 210 -0.06 -11.14 11.02
C PHE A 210 0.60 -10.75 12.34
N PHE A 211 -0.20 -10.37 13.33
CA PHE A 211 0.31 -9.91 14.61
C PHE A 211 -0.60 -10.33 15.76
N LYS A 212 -0.18 -10.05 17.00
CA LYS A 212 -0.99 -10.28 18.20
C LYS A 212 -2.36 -9.62 18.08
N LEU A 213 -3.37 -10.18 18.74
CA LEU A 213 -4.73 -9.63 18.73
C LEU A 213 -4.73 -8.20 19.31
N PRO A 214 -5.50 -7.28 18.71
CA PRO A 214 -5.66 -5.94 19.25
C PRO A 214 -6.60 -5.94 20.45
N GLU A 215 -6.50 -4.92 21.27
CA GLU A 215 -7.56 -4.50 22.18
C GLU A 215 -8.47 -3.50 21.48
N ILE A 216 -9.78 -3.55 21.78
CA ILE A 216 -10.74 -2.51 21.38
C ILE A 216 -10.75 -1.41 22.45
N ARG A 217 -10.49 -0.17 22.04
CA ARG A 217 -10.49 1.01 22.92
C ARG A 217 -11.33 2.12 22.35
N ALA A 218 -11.86 2.99 23.23
CA ALA A 218 -12.47 4.24 22.82
C ALA A 218 -11.37 5.28 22.55
N PHE A 219 -11.39 5.89 21.38
CA PHE A 219 -10.37 6.84 20.95
C PHE A 219 -10.45 8.13 21.75
N GLY A 220 -9.37 8.46 22.46
CA GLY A 220 -9.27 9.71 23.23
C GLY A 220 -10.12 9.73 24.51
N ASP A 221 -10.82 8.64 24.81
CA ASP A 221 -11.66 8.51 26.00
C ASP A 221 -11.09 7.45 26.93
N ILE A 222 -11.01 7.80 28.21
CA ILE A 222 -10.77 6.81 29.25
C ILE A 222 -12.15 6.37 29.73
N ALA A 223 -12.41 5.06 29.70
CA ALA A 223 -13.61 4.53 30.36
C ALA A 223 -13.61 5.03 31.80
N VAL A 224 -14.64 5.80 32.16
CA VAL A 224 -14.68 6.50 33.46
C VAL A 224 -14.74 5.47 34.58
N GLU A 225 -15.45 4.36 34.33
CA GLU A 225 -15.61 3.23 35.22
C GLU A 225 -15.79 1.94 34.42
N SER A 226 -15.51 0.80 35.04
CA SER A 226 -15.94 -0.52 34.57
C SER A 226 -16.88 -1.13 35.60
N MET A 227 -18.01 -1.66 35.12
CA MET A 227 -18.96 -2.39 35.98
C MET A 227 -18.92 -3.87 35.66
N ASP A 228 -18.73 -4.69 36.69
CA ASP A 228 -18.85 -6.14 36.57
C ASP A 228 -20.33 -6.52 36.59
N PHE A 229 -20.77 -7.18 35.52
CA PHE A 229 -22.13 -7.68 35.36
C PHE A 229 -22.09 -9.18 35.07
N GLY A 230 -22.15 -9.98 36.14
CA GLY A 230 -21.93 -11.42 36.08
C GLY A 230 -20.50 -11.75 35.64
N THR A 231 -20.34 -12.41 34.49
CA THR A 231 -19.03 -12.70 33.88
C THR A 231 -18.55 -11.61 32.90
N ASN A 232 -19.38 -10.58 32.66
CA ASN A 232 -19.10 -9.55 31.67
C ASN A 232 -18.61 -8.27 32.32
N ILE A 233 -17.63 -7.61 31.71
CA ILE A 233 -17.17 -6.28 32.11
C ILE A 233 -17.75 -5.26 31.13
N ILE A 234 -18.48 -4.26 31.63
CA ILE A 234 -19.04 -3.17 30.84
C ILE A 234 -18.21 -1.91 31.06
N TYR A 235 -17.66 -1.36 29.98
CA TYR A 235 -16.85 -0.13 30.01
C TYR A 235 -17.74 1.09 29.81
N VAL A 236 -17.80 1.98 30.80
CA VAL A 236 -18.68 3.15 30.77
C VAL A 236 -17.96 4.34 30.15
N ILE A 237 -18.57 4.95 29.14
CA ILE A 237 -18.09 6.15 28.45
C ILE A 237 -19.13 7.25 28.63
N GLU A 238 -18.66 8.41 29.10
CA GLU A 238 -19.48 9.59 29.32
C GLU A 238 -19.15 10.66 28.28
N LYS A 239 -20.17 11.17 27.59
CA LYS A 239 -20.02 12.18 26.54
C LYS A 239 -21.19 13.16 26.55
N ASP A 240 -20.95 14.41 26.18
CA ASP A 240 -22.02 15.40 25.98
C ASP A 240 -22.91 15.03 24.77
N VAL A 241 -22.28 14.47 23.74
CA VAL A 241 -22.91 13.94 22.53
C VAL A 241 -22.68 12.43 22.51
N LEU A 242 -23.73 11.63 22.26
CA LEU A 242 -23.68 10.17 22.26
C LEU A 242 -22.99 9.61 21.01
N GLU A 243 -21.76 10.04 20.79
CA GLU A 243 -20.88 9.66 19.70
C GLU A 243 -19.57 9.14 20.27
N VAL A 244 -19.12 8.00 19.75
CA VAL A 244 -17.87 7.39 20.18
C VAL A 244 -17.17 6.75 19.00
N LYS A 245 -15.87 6.99 18.93
CA LYS A 245 -14.98 6.37 17.97
C LYS A 245 -14.18 5.28 18.66
N LEU A 246 -14.11 4.11 18.05
CA LEU A 246 -13.34 2.98 18.54
C LEU A 246 -12.06 2.80 17.72
N GLU A 247 -11.03 2.28 18.37
CA GLU A 247 -9.77 1.92 17.75
C GLU A 247 -9.31 0.52 18.16
N LEU A 248 -8.61 -0.14 17.25
CA LEU A 248 -7.94 -1.41 17.46
C LEU A 248 -6.47 -1.12 17.73
N VAL A 249 -6.05 -1.33 18.98
CA VAL A 249 -4.71 -0.98 19.44
C VAL A 249 -4.02 -2.21 19.96
N VAL A 250 -2.79 -2.39 19.55
CA VAL A 250 -1.92 -3.41 20.12
C VAL A 250 -1.04 -2.76 21.19
N ASP A 251 -0.87 -3.41 22.33
CA ASP A 251 0.11 -3.01 23.34
C ASP A 251 1.53 -3.29 22.82
N ASP A 252 2.00 -2.39 21.95
CA ASP A 252 3.29 -2.47 21.28
C ASP A 252 3.79 -1.07 20.92
N THR A 253 5.03 -0.75 21.28
CA THR A 253 5.59 0.59 21.05
C THR A 253 5.79 0.90 19.57
N LYS A 254 5.89 -0.12 18.72
CA LYS A 254 6.31 0.00 17.32
C LYS A 254 5.19 -0.31 16.35
N TYR A 255 4.37 -1.31 16.68
CA TYR A 255 3.31 -1.82 15.80
C TYR A 255 1.91 -1.61 16.39
N SER A 256 1.75 -0.71 17.36
CA SER A 256 0.43 -0.37 17.97
C SER A 256 -0.66 -0.06 16.95
N ARG A 257 -0.29 0.48 15.79
CA ARG A 257 -1.19 0.90 14.71
C ARG A 257 -1.41 -0.14 13.61
N PHE A 258 -0.96 -1.37 13.79
CA PHE A 258 -1.06 -2.42 12.76
C PHE A 258 -2.50 -2.61 12.22
N TYR A 259 -3.50 -2.54 13.10
CA TYR A 259 -4.93 -2.68 12.77
C TYR A 259 -5.66 -1.35 12.55
N LYS A 260 -4.94 -0.24 12.35
CA LYS A 260 -5.53 1.11 12.25
C LYS A 260 -6.59 1.24 11.13
N ARG A 261 -6.51 0.41 10.09
CA ARG A 261 -7.42 0.43 8.93
C ARG A 261 -8.53 -0.61 9.00
N ASP A 262 -8.51 -1.45 10.02
CA ASP A 262 -9.53 -2.46 10.21
C ASP A 262 -10.81 -1.87 10.79
N SER A 263 -11.93 -2.47 10.40
CA SER A 263 -13.24 -2.07 10.91
C SER A 263 -13.67 -2.95 12.07
N VAL A 264 -14.26 -2.35 13.10
CA VAL A 264 -14.99 -3.08 14.14
C VAL A 264 -16.44 -3.30 13.73
N THR A 265 -16.98 -4.45 14.13
CA THR A 265 -18.43 -4.70 14.03
C THR A 265 -19.08 -4.33 15.35
N ILE A 266 -20.13 -3.51 15.30
CA ILE A 266 -20.79 -3.02 16.50
C ILE A 266 -22.26 -3.43 16.50
N THR A 267 -22.71 -3.97 17.62
CA THR A 267 -24.11 -4.37 17.83
C THR A 267 -24.67 -3.73 19.09
N SER A 268 -25.88 -3.20 19.01
CA SER A 268 -26.63 -2.77 20.20
C SER A 268 -27.07 -4.01 20.97
N GLN A 269 -26.89 -3.96 22.28
CA GLN A 269 -27.22 -5.04 23.19
C GLN A 269 -28.44 -4.67 24.02
N LYS A 270 -29.26 -5.67 24.32
CA LYS A 270 -30.37 -5.56 25.26
C LYS A 270 -30.13 -6.53 26.41
N LEU A 271 -30.28 -6.04 27.64
CA LEU A 271 -30.27 -6.89 28.82
C LEU A 271 -31.63 -7.57 28.97
N THR A 272 -31.62 -8.90 29.07
CA THR A 272 -32.83 -9.70 29.28
C THR A 272 -33.19 -9.80 30.76
N THR A 273 -34.39 -10.28 31.06
CA THR A 273 -34.82 -10.59 32.43
C THR A 273 -34.03 -11.72 33.08
N LYS A 274 -33.20 -12.44 32.31
CA LYS A 274 -32.31 -13.50 32.77
C LYS A 274 -30.88 -13.01 33.01
N GLU A 275 -30.66 -11.70 32.97
CA GLU A 275 -29.33 -11.07 33.11
C GLU A 275 -28.35 -11.45 31.98
N GLU A 276 -28.87 -11.87 30.83
CA GLU A 276 -28.10 -12.18 29.62
C GLU A 276 -28.18 -11.02 28.62
N PHE A 277 -27.10 -10.81 27.86
CA PHE A 277 -27.07 -9.86 26.75
C PHE A 277 -27.54 -10.53 25.46
N GLU A 278 -28.52 -9.93 24.81
CA GLU A 278 -28.98 -10.33 23.47
C GLU A 278 -28.73 -9.20 22.46
N VAL A 279 -28.29 -9.59 21.26
CA VAL A 279 -28.13 -8.67 20.13
C VAL A 279 -29.50 -8.13 19.74
N ASN A 280 -29.68 -6.83 19.89
CA ASN A 280 -30.89 -6.12 19.47
C ASN A 280 -30.82 -5.75 17.99
N LYS A 281 -29.71 -5.13 17.56
CA LYS A 281 -29.47 -4.74 16.16
C LYS A 281 -27.99 -4.52 15.88
N VAL A 282 -27.59 -4.71 14.63
CA VAL A 282 -26.28 -4.24 14.13
C VAL A 282 -26.34 -2.73 13.95
N LEU A 283 -25.36 -2.01 14.48
CA LEU A 283 -25.26 -0.56 14.31
C LEU A 283 -24.54 -0.22 13.02
N GLN A 284 -24.94 0.91 12.41
CA GLN A 284 -24.19 1.47 11.31
C GLN A 284 -22.90 2.08 11.87
N VAL A 285 -21.76 1.66 11.31
CA VAL A 285 -20.43 2.12 11.71
C VAL A 285 -19.78 2.81 10.54
N VAL A 286 -19.26 4.02 10.75
CA VAL A 286 -18.49 4.76 9.74
C VAL A 286 -17.14 5.08 10.34
N ASN A 287 -16.04 4.58 9.77
CA ASN A 287 -14.68 4.79 10.30
C ASN A 287 -14.53 4.43 11.79
N ASN A 288 -15.13 3.32 12.20
CA ASN A 288 -15.20 2.84 13.60
C ASN A 288 -15.90 3.79 14.57
N GLU A 289 -16.70 4.72 14.05
CA GLU A 289 -17.50 5.65 14.82
C GLU A 289 -18.97 5.28 14.77
N ILE A 290 -19.64 5.45 15.90
CA ILE A 290 -21.08 5.25 16.06
C ILE A 290 -21.71 6.47 16.73
N SER A 291 -22.97 6.72 16.38
CA SER A 291 -23.84 7.67 17.06
C SER A 291 -25.06 6.94 17.59
N LEU A 292 -25.41 7.16 18.85
CA LEU A 292 -26.63 6.63 19.48
C LEU A 292 -27.65 7.74 19.68
N VAL A 293 -28.94 7.39 19.52
CA VAL A 293 -30.04 8.33 19.79
C VAL A 293 -30.30 8.46 21.29
N TYR A 294 -30.09 7.38 22.04
CA TYR A 294 -30.28 7.31 23.48
C TYR A 294 -29.12 6.55 24.13
N PRO A 295 -28.85 6.81 25.43
CA PRO A 295 -27.87 6.03 26.18
C PRO A 295 -28.15 4.53 26.07
N GLY A 296 -27.09 3.72 25.98
CA GLY A 296 -27.27 2.29 25.74
C GLY A 296 -25.98 1.48 25.71
N ILE A 297 -26.17 0.17 25.78
CA ILE A 297 -25.09 -0.82 25.76
C ILE A 297 -24.88 -1.28 24.32
N PHE A 298 -23.61 -1.39 23.92
CA PHE A 298 -23.21 -1.99 22.65
C PHE A 298 -22.01 -2.91 22.84
N GLU A 299 -21.93 -3.94 22.02
CA GLU A 299 -20.77 -4.81 21.90
C GLU A 299 -20.01 -4.42 20.63
N ALA A 300 -18.71 -4.16 20.79
CA ALA A 300 -17.78 -4.07 19.67
C ALA A 300 -17.02 -5.39 19.55
N SER A 301 -16.87 -5.85 18.32
CA SER A 301 -16.19 -7.11 18.00
C SER A 301 -15.22 -6.90 16.84
N PHE A 302 -14.12 -7.64 16.89
CA PHE A 302 -13.12 -7.71 15.83
C PHE A 302 -12.61 -9.14 15.68
N LYS A 303 -12.59 -9.63 14.45
CA LYS A 303 -12.14 -10.99 14.12
C LYS A 303 -10.83 -10.95 13.33
N CYS A 304 -9.83 -11.68 13.81
CA CYS A 304 -8.57 -11.89 13.11
C CYS A 304 -8.59 -13.28 12.45
N GLU A 305 -8.81 -13.34 11.13
CA GLU A 305 -8.90 -14.61 10.41
C GLU A 305 -7.53 -15.27 10.21
N GLU A 306 -6.45 -14.48 10.14
CA GLU A 306 -5.08 -14.97 9.94
C GLU A 306 -4.33 -15.29 11.24
N CYS A 307 -4.92 -14.97 12.40
CA CYS A 307 -4.38 -15.38 13.69
C CYS A 307 -4.62 -16.88 13.92
N GLU A 308 -3.71 -17.58 14.60
CA GLU A 308 -3.64 -19.06 14.69
C GLU A 308 -4.98 -19.76 15.06
N ASP A 309 -5.93 -19.07 15.70
CA ASP A 309 -7.23 -19.64 16.09
C ASP A 309 -8.47 -18.95 15.48
N GLY A 310 -8.31 -18.07 14.48
CA GLY A 310 -9.43 -17.27 13.98
C GLY A 310 -10.04 -16.36 15.06
N SER A 311 -9.20 -15.98 16.02
CA SER A 311 -9.61 -15.42 17.31
C SER A 311 -10.41 -14.13 17.15
N GLU A 312 -11.38 -13.97 18.03
CA GLU A 312 -12.25 -12.81 18.09
C GLU A 312 -12.05 -12.08 19.41
N VAL A 313 -11.96 -10.76 19.36
CA VAL A 313 -11.96 -9.90 20.54
C VAL A 313 -13.30 -9.19 20.60
N LYS A 314 -13.95 -9.26 21.76
CA LYS A 314 -15.23 -8.60 22.05
C LYS A 314 -15.09 -7.71 23.26
N LYS A 315 -15.80 -6.59 23.26
CA LYS A 315 -15.83 -5.67 24.40
C LYS A 315 -17.17 -4.96 24.47
N LEU A 316 -17.76 -4.96 25.67
CA LEU A 316 -19.03 -4.31 25.96
C LEU A 316 -18.78 -2.89 26.47
N PHE A 317 -19.54 -1.95 25.92
CA PHE A 317 -19.49 -0.54 26.31
C PHE A 317 -20.88 -0.05 26.66
N PHE A 318 -20.95 0.87 27.60
CA PHE A 318 -22.15 1.66 27.89
C PHE A 318 -21.86 3.13 27.64
N LEU A 319 -22.54 3.72 26.66
CA LEU A 319 -22.41 5.14 26.35
C LEU A 319 -23.55 5.90 27.03
N LYS A 320 -23.20 6.83 27.91
CA LYS A 320 -24.15 7.70 28.62
C LYS A 320 -23.90 9.18 28.31
N LYS A 321 -24.96 9.98 28.44
CA LYS A 321 -24.86 11.43 28.31
C LYS A 321 -24.25 12.00 29.59
N ASN A 322 -23.36 12.97 29.46
CA ASN A 322 -22.88 13.76 30.59
C ASN A 322 -24.03 14.63 31.12
N GLU A 323 -24.47 14.40 32.36
CA GLU A 323 -25.56 15.16 32.99
C GLU A 323 -25.05 16.44 33.69
N SER A 324 -23.75 16.72 33.66
CA SER A 324 -23.16 17.88 34.34
C SER A 324 -23.21 19.19 33.54
N SER A 325 -23.62 19.18 32.26
CA SER A 325 -23.58 20.36 31.39
C SER A 325 -24.86 21.21 31.38
N ASP A 326 -25.95 20.73 32.00
CA ASP A 326 -27.29 21.37 31.89
C ASP A 326 -27.72 22.11 33.17
N TRP A 327 -26.81 22.42 34.11
CA TRP A 327 -27.11 23.27 35.27
C TRP A 327 -26.96 24.76 34.95
N GLU A 328 -27.94 25.34 34.24
CA GLU A 328 -28.31 26.72 34.53
C GLU A 328 -29.17 26.70 35.80
N GLU A 329 -28.67 27.30 36.89
CA GLU A 329 -29.49 27.55 38.09
C GLU A 329 -30.81 28.22 37.65
N PRO A 330 -31.98 27.65 37.95
CA PRO A 330 -33.21 28.38 37.74
C PRO A 330 -33.17 29.61 38.63
N ALA A 331 -33.11 30.79 38.01
CA ALA A 331 -33.27 32.07 38.67
C ALA A 331 -34.71 32.17 39.22
N ILE A 332 -34.96 31.55 40.37
CA ILE A 332 -36.16 31.79 41.16
C ILE A 332 -35.97 33.16 41.81
N LYS A 333 -36.51 34.19 41.16
CA LYS A 333 -36.76 35.49 41.81
C LYS A 333 -37.88 35.30 42.83
N PHE A 334 -37.55 35.42 44.11
CA PHE A 334 -38.57 35.65 45.13
C PHE A 334 -39.09 37.08 44.99
N SER A 335 -40.41 37.20 44.86
CA SER A 335 -41.19 38.44 44.89
C SER A 335 -41.29 39.03 46.29
#